data_AF-A0A4P6TII5-F1
#
_entry.id   AF-A0A4P6TII5-F1
#
_cell.length_a   1.000
_cell.length_b   1.000
_cell.length_c   1.000
_cell.angle_alpha   90.00
_cell.angle_beta   90.00
_cell.angle_gamma   90.00
#
_symmetry.space_group_name_H-M   'P 1'
#
loop_
_entity.id
_entity.type
_entity.pdbx_description
1 polymer ?
#
loop_
_entity_poly.entity_id
_entity_poly.type
_entity_poly.pdbx_seq_one_letter_code
_entity_poly.pdbx_strand_id
1 'polypeptide(L)'
;MLTFVLLSLLSIILLLLWLRHTGKRNKQGRAVDSRIYAAHTQSRPVEPLEHSTGQAFGLLLKAARGDRSQVEKWISATQQQSMPPLDRDSAIAELAQRLQASRR
;
A
#
# COMPACT_ATOMS: atom_id res chain seq x y z
N MET A 1 11.91 33.87 -36.31
CA MET A 1 11.33 34.36 -35.05
C MET A 1 9.86 33.97 -34.92
N LEU A 2 8.99 34.36 -35.88
CA LEU A 2 7.56 34.03 -35.86
C LEU A 2 7.26 32.51 -35.83
N THR A 3 8.07 31.70 -36.51
CA THR A 3 7.95 30.24 -36.55
C THR A 3 8.22 29.57 -35.20
N PHE A 4 9.20 30.06 -34.44
CA PHE A 4 9.52 29.56 -33.10
C PHE A 4 8.41 29.89 -32.10
N VAL A 5 7.80 31.08 -32.21
CA VAL A 5 6.64 31.47 -31.39
C VAL A 5 5.44 30.57 -31.69
N LEU A 6 5.19 30.26 -32.97
CA LEU A 6 4.11 29.37 -33.36
C LEU A 6 4.29 27.94 -32.81
N LEU A 7 5.51 27.40 -32.90
CA LEU A 7 5.84 26.07 -32.38
C LEU A 7 5.72 26.00 -30.86
N SER A 8 6.15 27.05 -30.15
CA SER A 8 6.01 27.13 -28.69
C SER A 8 4.56 27.22 -28.24
N LEU A 9 3.70 27.94 -28.96
CA LEU A 9 2.27 27.98 -28.66
C LEU A 9 1.60 26.62 -28.91
N LEU A 10 1.98 25.95 -30.01
CA LEU A 10 1.45 24.63 -30.35
C LEU A 10 1.77 23.59 -29.27
N SER A 11 3.00 23.58 -28.73
CA SER A 11 3.41 22.62 -27.70
C SER A 11 2.68 22.82 -26.37
N ILE A 12 2.44 24.08 -25.97
CA ILE A 12 1.67 24.41 -24.76
C ILE A 12 0.22 23.96 -24.88
N ILE A 13 -0.41 24.17 -26.05
CA ILE A 13 -1.78 23.72 -26.31
C ILE A 13 -1.88 22.19 -26.23
N LEU A 14 -0.91 21.47 -26.81
CA LEU A 14 -0.86 20.01 -26.78
C LEU A 14 -0.71 19.48 -25.35
N LEU A 15 0.15 20.11 -24.55
CA LEU A 15 0.37 19.77 -23.14
C LEU A 15 -0.91 19.96 -22.31
N LEU A 16 -1.62 21.08 -22.51
CA LEU A 16 -2.88 21.37 -21.82
C LEU A 16 -3.99 20.39 -22.21
N LEU A 17 -4.09 20.01 -23.49
CA LEU A 17 -5.03 18.99 -23.95
C LEU A 17 -4.72 17.63 -23.32
N TRP A 18 -3.44 17.25 -23.23
CA TRP A 18 -3.02 16.00 -22.62
C TRP A 18 -3.32 15.95 -21.11
N LEU A 19 -3.05 17.03 -20.38
CA LEU A 19 -3.37 17.14 -18.95
C LEU A 19 -4.89 17.03 -18.68
N ARG A 20 -5.72 17.63 -19.55
CA ARG A 20 -7.19 17.50 -19.47
C ARG A 20 -7.67 16.09 -19.79
N HIS A 21 -6.97 15.38 -20.68
CA HIS A 21 -7.31 14.01 -21.04
C HIS A 21 -6.96 13.01 -19.93
N THR A 22 -5.82 13.19 -19.25
CA THR A 22 -5.39 12.31 -18.14
C THR A 22 -6.22 12.52 -16.87
N GLY A 23 -6.73 13.73 -16.63
CA GLY A 23 -7.62 14.04 -15.50
C GLY A 23 -9.02 13.40 -15.57
N LYS A 24 -9.39 12.74 -16.69
CA LYS A 24 -10.70 12.09 -16.91
C LYS A 24 -10.71 10.58 -16.70
N ARG A 25 -9.75 10.02 -15.96
CA ARG A 25 -9.83 8.64 -15.44
C ARG A 25 -10.07 8.62 -13.94
N ASN A 26 -11.21 9.15 -13.51
CA ASN A 26 -11.88 8.62 -12.32
C ASN A 26 -13.32 9.12 -12.23
N LYS A 27 -14.21 8.19 -11.87
CA LYS A 27 -15.67 8.31 -11.69
C LYS A 27 -16.53 8.09 -12.96
N GLN A 28 -16.43 6.89 -13.54
CA GLN A 28 -17.63 6.23 -14.08
C GLN A 28 -18.14 5.25 -13.03
N GLY A 29 -19.02 5.74 -12.16
CA GLY A 29 -19.90 4.89 -11.38
C GLY A 29 -21.15 4.57 -12.20
N ARG A 30 -21.58 3.32 -12.11
CA ARG A 30 -22.87 2.75 -12.57
C ARG A 30 -23.05 2.59 -14.08
N ALA A 31 -22.37 1.60 -14.63
CA ALA A 31 -22.93 0.80 -15.72
C ALA A 31 -23.26 -0.59 -15.16
N VAL A 32 -24.56 -0.87 -15.09
CA VAL A 32 -25.22 -2.18 -15.15
C VAL A 32 -24.65 -3.29 -14.27
N ASP A 33 -25.49 -3.67 -13.30
CA ASP A 33 -25.39 -4.85 -12.45
C ASP A 33 -25.51 -6.15 -13.28
N SER A 34 -24.53 -6.43 -14.13
CA SER A 34 -24.30 -7.76 -14.70
C SER A 34 -23.19 -8.42 -13.90
N ARG A 35 -23.51 -8.79 -12.66
CA ARG A 35 -22.67 -9.65 -11.83
C ARG A 35 -22.57 -11.03 -12.47
N ILE A 36 -21.68 -11.16 -13.44
CA ILE A 36 -21.00 -12.43 -13.67
C ILE A 36 -20.05 -12.56 -12.49
N TYR A 37 -20.55 -13.11 -11.39
CA TYR A 37 -19.70 -13.53 -10.28
C TYR A 37 -18.69 -14.51 -10.85
N ALA A 38 -17.40 -14.17 -10.79
CA ALA A 38 -16.36 -15.17 -10.97
C ALA A 38 -16.63 -16.24 -9.90
N ALA A 39 -17.07 -17.44 -10.33
CA ALA A 39 -17.45 -18.54 -9.45
C ALA A 39 -16.30 -19.03 -8.54
N HIS A 40 -15.11 -18.45 -8.67
CA HIS A 40 -13.88 -18.83 -8.00
C HIS A 40 -13.17 -17.61 -7.36
N THR A 41 -13.90 -16.64 -6.83
CA THR A 41 -13.31 -15.77 -5.79
C THR A 41 -13.21 -16.59 -4.52
N GLN A 42 -12.04 -17.21 -4.32
CA GLN A 42 -11.67 -17.82 -3.06
C GLN A 42 -11.73 -16.73 -1.98
N SER A 43 -12.83 -16.71 -1.23
CA SER A 43 -12.93 -15.88 -0.03
C SER A 43 -11.96 -16.46 0.98
N ARG A 44 -10.74 -15.92 1.05
CA ARG A 44 -9.84 -16.26 2.15
C ARG A 44 -10.53 -15.79 3.44
N PRO A 45 -10.79 -16.68 4.41
CA PRO A 45 -11.31 -16.24 5.69
C PRO A 45 -10.33 -15.22 6.25
N VAL A 46 -10.86 -14.06 6.66
CA VAL A 46 -10.09 -13.09 7.43
C VAL A 46 -9.75 -13.80 8.74
N GLU A 47 -8.50 -14.23 8.89
CA GLU A 47 -8.04 -14.85 10.13
C GLU A 47 -8.39 -13.92 11.30
N PRO A 48 -8.89 -14.48 12.42
CA PRO A 48 -9.19 -13.69 13.59
C PRO A 48 -7.95 -12.88 13.97
N LEU A 49 -8.15 -11.57 14.12
CA LEU A 49 -7.10 -10.62 14.43
C LEU A 49 -6.60 -10.94 15.85
N GLU A 50 -5.64 -11.85 15.95
CA GLU A 50 -5.00 -12.13 17.23
C GLU A 50 -4.42 -10.81 17.74
N HIS A 51 -4.87 -10.41 18.92
CA HIS A 51 -4.44 -9.17 19.53
C HIS A 51 -3.05 -9.40 20.13
N SER A 52 -2.00 -9.24 19.33
CA SER A 52 -0.65 -9.12 19.86
C SER A 52 -0.61 -7.88 20.76
N THR A 53 -0.55 -8.11 22.05
CA THR A 53 -0.45 -7.08 23.07
C THR A 53 0.91 -7.23 23.74
N GLY A 54 1.68 -6.13 23.85
CA GLY A 54 3.02 -6.18 24.43
C GLY A 54 3.89 -4.97 24.09
N GLN A 55 4.98 -4.79 24.85
CA GLN A 55 5.89 -3.65 24.68
C GLN A 55 6.54 -3.61 23.30
N ALA A 56 6.95 -4.77 22.76
CA ALA A 56 7.53 -4.89 21.43
C ALA A 56 6.53 -4.44 20.33
N PHE A 57 5.27 -4.86 20.43
CA PHE A 57 4.21 -4.40 19.53
C PHE A 57 3.93 -2.90 19.68
N GLY A 58 3.97 -2.37 20.90
CA GLY A 58 3.87 -0.93 21.17
C GLY A 58 4.98 -0.11 20.51
N LEU A 59 6.22 -0.64 20.45
CA LEU A 59 7.32 0.00 19.74
C LEU A 59 7.09 0.02 18.22
N LEU A 60 6.55 -1.07 17.66
CA LEU A 60 6.16 -1.13 16.25
C LEU A 60 5.06 -0.13 15.93
N LEU A 61 4.01 -0.06 16.74
CA LEU A 61 2.95 0.94 16.60
C LEU A 61 3.49 2.36 16.69
N LYS A 62 4.40 2.65 17.63
CA LYS A 62 5.03 3.96 17.73
C LYS A 62 5.84 4.30 16.47
N ALA A 63 6.54 3.32 15.88
CA ALA A 63 7.26 3.51 14.63
C ALA A 63 6.32 3.73 13.44
N ALA A 64 5.18 3.03 13.40
CA ALA A 64 4.13 3.17 12.39
C ALA A 64 3.16 4.34 12.64
N ARG A 65 3.42 5.20 13.64
CA ARG A 65 2.54 6.31 14.04
C ARG A 65 1.09 5.88 14.34
N GLY A 66 0.91 4.69 14.88
CA GLY A 66 -0.39 4.11 15.20
C GLY A 66 -1.07 3.38 14.05
N ASP A 67 -0.47 3.29 12.85
CA ASP A 67 -1.04 2.53 11.75
C ASP A 67 -0.84 1.02 11.96
N ARG A 68 -1.89 0.37 12.48
CA ARG A 68 -1.90 -1.08 12.72
C ARG A 68 -1.77 -1.88 11.43
N SER A 69 -2.31 -1.40 10.31
CA SER A 69 -2.26 -2.12 9.03
C SER A 69 -0.84 -2.21 8.48
N GLN A 70 -0.04 -1.16 8.71
CA GLN A 70 1.37 -1.13 8.36
C GLN A 70 2.18 -2.08 9.24
N VAL A 71 1.90 -2.13 10.55
CA VAL A 71 2.56 -3.06 11.47
C VAL A 71 2.30 -4.52 11.07
N GLU A 72 1.06 -4.90 10.77
CA GLU A 72 0.74 -6.28 10.35
C GLU A 72 1.44 -6.67 9.03
N LYS A 73 1.57 -5.73 8.08
CA LYS A 73 2.35 -5.97 6.85
C LYS A 73 3.82 -6.27 7.16
N TRP A 74 4.43 -5.53 8.08
CA TRP A 74 5.82 -5.80 8.49
C TRP A 74 5.97 -7.15 9.17
N ILE A 75 5.06 -7.49 10.09
CA ILE A 75 5.07 -8.78 10.78
C ILE A 75 4.94 -9.91 9.76
N SER A 76 3.95 -9.82 8.87
CA SER A 76 3.70 -10.82 7.81
C SER A 76 4.93 -11.00 6.91
N ALA A 77 5.55 -9.89 6.49
CA ALA A 77 6.77 -9.92 5.68
C ALA A 77 7.93 -10.59 6.43
N THR A 78 8.08 -10.30 7.73
CA THR A 78 9.16 -10.88 8.55
C THR A 78 8.96 -12.37 8.78
N GLN A 79 7.74 -12.82 9.04
CA GLN A 79 7.42 -14.24 9.18
C GLN A 79 7.75 -15.05 7.91
N GLN A 80 7.50 -14.45 6.73
CA GLN A 80 7.76 -15.08 5.43
C GLN A 80 9.23 -15.02 5.00
N GLN A 81 9.98 -14.01 5.44
CA GLN A 81 11.39 -13.85 5.11
C GLN A 81 12.29 -14.84 5.84
N SER A 82 11.87 -15.36 6.99
CA SER A 82 12.65 -16.30 7.77
C SER A 82 12.41 -17.75 7.33
N MET A 83 13.48 -18.54 7.28
CA MET A 83 13.43 -19.99 7.09
C MET A 83 14.09 -20.69 8.28
N PRO A 84 13.35 -21.50 9.06
CA PRO A 84 11.91 -21.80 8.95
C PRO A 84 11.01 -20.57 9.23
N PRO A 85 9.74 -20.59 8.79
CA PRO A 85 8.79 -19.50 9.05
C PRO A 85 8.69 -19.21 10.55
N LEU A 86 8.82 -17.94 10.91
CA LEU A 86 8.78 -17.52 12.30
C LEU A 86 7.34 -17.47 12.82
N ASP A 87 7.17 -17.88 14.08
CA ASP A 87 5.95 -17.59 14.81
C ASP A 87 5.75 -16.07 14.97
N ARG A 88 4.50 -15.64 15.12
CA ARG A 88 4.14 -14.23 15.09
C ARG A 88 4.82 -13.42 16.18
N ASP A 89 4.84 -13.94 17.40
CA ASP A 89 5.49 -13.27 18.54
C ASP A 89 7.01 -13.18 18.34
N SER A 90 7.60 -14.19 17.72
CA SER A 90 9.03 -14.22 17.37
C SER A 90 9.34 -13.15 16.33
N ALA A 91 8.50 -13.02 15.30
CA ALA A 91 8.65 -12.00 14.27
C ALA A 91 8.49 -10.57 14.84
N ILE A 92 7.56 -10.37 15.78
CA ILE A 92 7.38 -9.09 16.49
C ILE A 92 8.63 -8.73 17.29
N ALA A 93 9.19 -9.68 18.04
CA ALA A 93 10.39 -9.46 18.84
C ALA A 93 11.60 -9.09 17.95
N GLU A 94 11.80 -9.82 16.85
CA GLU A 94 12.88 -9.56 15.90
C GLU A 94 12.73 -8.18 15.24
N LEU A 95 11.53 -7.83 14.79
CA LEU A 95 11.23 -6.51 14.24
C LEU A 95 11.49 -5.39 15.24
N ALA A 96 11.07 -5.55 16.49
CA ALA A 96 11.31 -4.57 17.54
C ALA A 96 12.81 -4.39 17.81
N GLN A 97 13.57 -5.48 17.83
CA GLN A 97 15.03 -5.45 17.99
C GLN A 97 15.70 -4.72 16.82
N ARG A 98 15.30 -5.00 15.56
CA ARG A 98 15.81 -4.31 14.37
C ARG A 98 15.51 -2.80 14.41
N LEU A 99 14.31 -2.41 14.85
CA LEU A 99 13.93 -1.00 15.01
C LEU A 99 14.68 -0.29 16.15
N GLN A 100 15.02 -1.00 17.21
CA GLN A 100 15.85 -0.43 18.29
C GLN A 100 17.31 -0.29 17.86
N ALA A 101 17.83 -1.27 17.12
CA ALA A 101 19.18 -1.23 16.58
C ALA A 101 19.36 -0.09 15.57
N SER A 102 18.36 0.22 14.74
CA SER A 102 18.43 1.32 13.77
C SER A 102 18.30 2.73 14.38
N ARG A 103 17.91 2.85 15.65
CA ARG A 103 17.80 4.13 16.37
C ARG A 103 19.04 4.48 17.20
N ARG A 104 19.99 3.57 17.32
CA ARG A 104 21.29 3.82 17.97
C ARG A 104 22.30 4.25 16.93
#